data_AF-A0A9E4BKU3-F1
#
_entry.id   AF-A0A9E4BKU3-F1
#
_cell.length_a   1.000
_cell.length_b   1.000
_cell.length_c   1.000
_cell.angle_alpha   90.00
_cell.angle_beta   90.00
_cell.angle_gamma   90.00
#
_symmetry.space_group_name_H-M   'P 1'
#
loop_
_entity.id
_entity.type
_entity.pdbx_description
1 polymer ?
#
loop_
_entity_poly.entity_id
_entity_poly.type
_entity_poly.pdbx_seq_one_letter_code
_entity_poly.pdbx_strand_id
1 'polypeptide(L)'
;GWAHTYTAKLEASGVLGTGLTGSDRARSLREPSVEDLFVGLEPAAFGMIFMPTLLSDGYVLPPSDASAVFSNPSGYQQVPIILGSNRDEAALFLMNHDDYRSSLFGLFPRVKNEADYRRVVRYISDATKIRTVDEIADWMLESSHADVFAYRFDWDEQRTILGYDVSVALGAAHGIEVPFVFGSFDMFPPLTRTVPMDEPQSRLSADIMSYWAEFARSGDPGTGGRGENPVWNRWAHSGTRLLILDTESGGGIRMEDVHVDQASLRKALASDSDFKRKQEHCKTYVLAFRGTPEFDSGEYERIGCAEFPVEPVSMF
;
A
#
# COMPACT_ATOMS: atom_id res chain seq x y z
N GLY A 1 9.51 -20.13 -9.79
CA GLY A 1 8.78 -19.52 -10.92
C GLY A 1 9.61 -18.43 -11.57
N TRP A 2 9.63 -17.23 -10.97
CA TRP A 2 10.26 -16.04 -11.56
C TRP A 2 11.72 -16.22 -11.98
N ALA A 3 12.58 -16.74 -11.09
CA ALA A 3 14.02 -16.88 -11.38
C ALA A 3 14.31 -17.78 -12.59
N HIS A 4 13.49 -18.82 -12.80
CA HIS A 4 13.59 -19.68 -13.98
C HIS A 4 13.20 -18.92 -15.25
N THR A 5 12.08 -18.21 -15.23
CA THR A 5 11.61 -17.39 -16.36
C THR A 5 12.62 -16.29 -16.70
N TYR A 6 13.21 -15.64 -15.69
CA TYR A 6 14.16 -14.56 -15.92
C TYR A 6 15.52 -15.07 -16.42
N THR A 7 16.03 -16.16 -15.85
CA THR A 7 17.25 -16.83 -16.35
C THR A 7 17.11 -17.17 -17.84
N ALA A 8 15.96 -17.71 -18.27
CA ALA A 8 15.71 -18.04 -19.67
C ALA A 8 15.72 -16.81 -20.59
N LYS A 9 15.25 -15.63 -20.11
CA LYS A 9 15.32 -14.38 -20.88
C LYS A 9 16.77 -13.93 -21.07
N LEU A 10 17.58 -13.98 -20.01
CA LEU A 10 19.00 -13.64 -20.09
C LEU A 10 19.77 -14.59 -21.01
N GLU A 11 19.48 -15.90 -20.95
CA GLU A 11 20.07 -16.90 -21.86
C GLU A 11 19.66 -16.65 -23.32
N ALA A 12 18.37 -16.39 -23.58
CA ALA A 12 17.86 -16.11 -24.93
C ALA A 12 18.43 -14.81 -25.54
N SER A 13 18.75 -13.82 -24.70
CA SER A 13 19.37 -12.56 -25.12
C SER A 13 20.89 -12.63 -25.30
N GLY A 14 21.53 -13.75 -24.93
CA GLY A 14 22.98 -13.92 -24.98
C GLY A 14 23.74 -13.24 -23.83
N VAL A 15 23.02 -12.64 -22.87
CA VAL A 15 23.60 -11.99 -21.67
C VAL A 15 24.13 -13.03 -20.68
N LEU A 16 23.50 -14.21 -20.62
CA LEU A 16 23.93 -15.32 -19.76
C LEU A 16 24.22 -16.58 -20.59
N GLY A 17 25.32 -17.28 -20.29
CA GLY A 17 25.61 -18.58 -20.89
C GLY A 17 24.59 -19.66 -20.48
N THR A 18 24.19 -20.50 -21.43
CA THR A 18 23.16 -21.53 -21.20
C THR A 18 23.63 -22.62 -20.23
N GLY A 19 22.77 -23.01 -19.30
CA GLY A 19 23.00 -24.18 -18.45
C GLY A 19 24.01 -23.96 -17.31
N LEU A 20 24.47 -22.72 -17.11
CA LEU A 20 25.30 -22.36 -15.96
C LEU A 20 24.49 -22.52 -14.67
N THR A 21 25.12 -22.99 -13.60
CA THR A 21 24.47 -23.16 -12.28
C THR A 21 25.38 -22.65 -11.15
N GLY A 22 24.81 -22.46 -9.96
CA GLY A 22 25.55 -22.12 -8.75
C GLY A 22 26.54 -20.96 -8.90
N SER A 23 27.78 -21.18 -8.49
CA SER A 23 28.86 -20.19 -8.50
C SER A 23 29.27 -19.75 -9.91
N ASP A 24 29.18 -20.62 -10.91
CA ASP A 24 29.54 -20.28 -12.29
C ASP A 24 28.51 -19.35 -12.92
N ARG A 25 27.21 -19.58 -12.65
CA ARG A 25 26.16 -18.62 -13.03
C ARG A 25 26.37 -17.27 -12.35
N ALA A 26 26.64 -17.28 -11.05
CA ALA A 26 26.89 -16.05 -10.29
C ALA A 26 28.13 -15.29 -10.79
N ARG A 27 29.17 -15.99 -11.26
CA ARG A 27 30.35 -15.36 -11.88
C ARG A 27 29.99 -14.71 -13.21
N SER A 28 29.31 -15.44 -14.09
CA SER A 28 28.91 -14.94 -15.41
C SER A 28 27.98 -13.74 -15.31
N LEU A 29 27.05 -13.71 -14.34
CA LEU A 29 26.16 -12.57 -14.13
C LEU A 29 26.85 -11.28 -13.63
N ARG A 30 28.14 -11.32 -13.26
CA ARG A 30 28.92 -10.12 -12.88
C ARG A 30 29.67 -9.48 -14.05
N GLU A 31 29.67 -10.12 -15.21
CA GLU A 31 30.41 -9.66 -16.39
C GLU A 31 29.63 -8.67 -17.27
N PRO A 32 28.31 -8.86 -17.52
CA PRO A 32 27.52 -7.91 -18.31
C PRO A 32 27.39 -6.54 -17.65
N SER A 33 27.02 -5.54 -18.46
CA SER A 33 26.63 -4.23 -17.93
C SER A 33 25.34 -4.32 -17.10
N VAL A 34 25.06 -3.29 -16.29
CA VAL A 34 23.79 -3.24 -15.56
C VAL A 34 22.63 -3.24 -16.54
N GLU A 35 22.73 -2.49 -17.64
CA GLU A 35 21.70 -2.39 -18.68
C GLU A 35 21.38 -3.74 -19.32
N ASP A 36 22.40 -4.56 -19.57
CA ASP A 36 22.23 -5.93 -20.09
C ASP A 36 21.44 -6.81 -19.10
N LEU A 37 21.62 -6.58 -17.80
CA LEU A 37 20.90 -7.28 -16.73
C LEU A 37 19.46 -6.78 -16.53
N PHE A 38 18.95 -5.85 -17.35
CA PHE A 38 17.52 -5.48 -17.37
C PHE A 38 16.81 -5.99 -18.63
N VAL A 39 17.50 -6.70 -19.53
CA VAL A 39 16.91 -7.20 -20.77
C VAL A 39 15.73 -8.13 -20.48
N GLY A 40 14.58 -7.81 -21.09
CA GLY A 40 13.35 -8.58 -20.96
C GLY A 40 12.61 -8.36 -19.64
N LEU A 41 13.05 -7.41 -18.79
CA LEU A 41 12.22 -6.86 -17.73
C LEU A 41 11.44 -5.67 -18.30
N GLU A 42 10.12 -5.82 -18.33
CA GLU A 42 9.23 -4.72 -18.71
C GLU A 42 8.86 -3.95 -17.44
N PRO A 43 9.10 -2.62 -17.40
CA PRO A 43 8.68 -1.80 -16.27
C PRO A 43 7.15 -1.67 -16.25
N ALA A 44 6.59 -1.83 -15.06
CA ALA A 44 5.25 -1.45 -14.70
C ALA A 44 5.17 0.08 -14.44
N ALA A 45 4.07 0.55 -13.86
CA ALA A 45 3.91 1.96 -13.53
C ALA A 45 5.07 2.46 -12.63
N PHE A 46 5.45 3.73 -12.81
CA PHE A 46 6.55 4.37 -12.07
C PHE A 46 7.93 3.68 -12.22
N GLY A 47 8.12 2.87 -13.26
CA GLY A 47 9.39 2.17 -13.50
C GLY A 47 9.59 0.95 -12.60
N MET A 48 8.56 0.51 -11.89
CA MET A 48 8.64 -0.66 -11.03
C MET A 48 8.82 -1.93 -11.86
N ILE A 49 9.74 -2.79 -11.47
CA ILE A 49 9.95 -4.08 -12.10
C ILE A 49 9.56 -5.19 -11.14
N PHE A 50 8.83 -6.18 -11.65
CA PHE A 50 8.42 -7.31 -10.85
C PHE A 50 9.61 -8.27 -10.69
N MET A 51 10.20 -8.31 -9.50
CA MET A 51 11.23 -9.27 -9.10
C MET A 51 11.01 -9.71 -7.64
N PRO A 52 11.52 -10.87 -7.21
CA PRO A 52 11.54 -11.23 -5.79
C PRO A 52 12.33 -10.18 -5.00
N THR A 53 11.67 -9.50 -4.07
CA THR A 53 12.27 -8.44 -3.23
C THR A 53 12.59 -8.90 -1.81
N LEU A 54 11.83 -9.88 -1.29
CA LEU A 54 12.03 -10.46 0.04
C LEU A 54 12.59 -11.87 -0.11
N LEU A 55 13.83 -12.07 0.35
CA LEU A 55 14.51 -13.36 0.34
C LEU A 55 14.75 -13.78 1.79
N SER A 56 14.07 -14.83 2.24
CA SER A 56 14.29 -15.46 3.54
C SER A 56 15.59 -16.27 3.53
N ASP A 57 16.71 -15.55 3.48
CA ASP A 57 18.07 -16.09 3.32
C ASP A 57 18.65 -16.68 4.61
N GLY A 58 18.02 -16.42 5.76
CA GLY A 58 18.49 -16.81 7.08
C GLY A 58 19.64 -15.95 7.63
N TYR A 59 20.01 -14.88 6.93
CA TYR A 59 21.05 -13.94 7.34
C TYR A 59 20.48 -12.54 7.59
N VAL A 60 19.76 -12.00 6.61
CA VAL A 60 19.08 -10.70 6.71
C VAL A 60 17.64 -10.91 7.16
N LEU A 61 16.92 -11.82 6.51
CA LEU A 61 15.55 -12.19 6.90
C LEU A 61 15.51 -13.62 7.41
N PRO A 62 14.80 -13.89 8.52
CA PRO A 62 14.67 -15.24 9.05
C PRO A 62 13.94 -16.15 8.05
N PRO A 63 14.17 -17.48 8.09
CA PRO A 63 13.48 -18.48 7.27
C PRO A 63 12.05 -18.74 7.78
N SER A 64 11.29 -17.68 8.01
CA SER A 64 9.94 -17.70 8.57
C SER A 64 9.10 -16.59 7.95
N ASP A 65 7.78 -16.72 8.03
CA ASP A 65 6.84 -15.66 7.64
C ASP A 65 6.76 -14.56 8.71
N ALA A 66 6.13 -13.44 8.35
CA ALA A 66 5.98 -12.30 9.24
C ALA A 66 5.16 -12.65 10.51
N SER A 67 4.14 -13.50 10.39
CA SER A 67 3.30 -13.90 11.51
C SER A 67 4.10 -14.66 12.57
N ALA A 68 4.93 -15.63 12.18
CA ALA A 68 5.79 -16.35 13.12
C ALA A 68 6.85 -15.45 13.77
N VAL A 69 7.37 -14.46 13.02
CA VAL A 69 8.35 -13.49 13.56
C VAL A 69 7.68 -12.60 14.60
N PHE A 70 6.59 -11.93 14.25
CA PHE A 70 5.96 -10.93 15.12
C PHE A 70 5.15 -11.53 16.25
N SER A 71 4.78 -12.80 16.18
CA SER A 71 4.17 -13.56 17.29
C SER A 71 5.21 -14.09 18.30
N ASN A 72 6.51 -13.92 18.03
CA ASN A 72 7.57 -14.34 18.93
C ASN A 72 8.41 -13.12 19.37
N PRO A 73 8.37 -12.71 20.65
CA PRO A 73 9.08 -11.52 21.13
C PRO A 73 10.61 -11.65 21.05
N SER A 74 11.14 -12.88 20.91
CA SER A 74 12.57 -13.13 20.68
C SER A 74 12.95 -13.18 19.19
N GLY A 75 11.97 -13.06 18.28
CA GLY A 75 12.16 -13.10 16.83
C GLY A 75 12.57 -11.77 16.21
N TYR A 76 12.46 -10.67 16.95
CA TYR A 76 12.78 -9.31 16.50
C TYR A 76 13.17 -8.42 17.70
N GLN A 77 13.67 -7.21 17.42
CA GLN A 77 13.97 -6.22 18.46
C GLN A 77 12.70 -5.49 18.89
N GLN A 78 12.34 -5.60 20.18
CA GLN A 78 11.17 -4.97 20.76
C GLN A 78 11.46 -3.51 21.12
N VAL A 79 11.33 -2.63 20.13
CA VAL A 79 11.39 -1.18 20.29
C VAL A 79 10.01 -0.59 19.99
N PRO A 80 9.64 0.55 20.59
CA PRO A 80 8.42 1.24 20.22
C PRO A 80 8.33 1.44 18.71
N ILE A 81 7.14 1.24 18.14
CA ILE A 81 6.93 1.27 16.68
C ILE A 81 5.66 2.03 16.30
N ILE A 82 5.75 2.78 15.20
CA ILE A 82 4.59 3.35 14.51
C ILE A 82 4.38 2.55 13.22
N LEU A 83 3.17 2.02 13.05
CA LEU A 83 2.67 1.40 11.82
C LEU A 83 1.67 2.35 11.15
N GLY A 84 1.58 2.32 9.82
CA GLY A 84 0.77 3.28 9.09
C GLY A 84 0.25 2.74 7.78
N SER A 85 -0.88 3.29 7.36
CA SER A 85 -1.41 3.17 6.01
C SER A 85 -2.07 4.48 5.61
N ASN A 86 -2.38 4.62 4.32
CA ASN A 86 -3.24 5.68 3.83
C ASN A 86 -4.63 5.11 3.54
N ARG A 87 -5.66 5.96 3.48
CA ARG A 87 -7.04 5.49 3.25
C ARG A 87 -7.23 4.90 1.86
N ASP A 88 -6.56 5.47 0.86
CA ASP A 88 -6.77 5.18 -0.56
C ASP A 88 -5.49 4.62 -1.22
N GLU A 89 -4.69 3.81 -0.51
CA GLU A 89 -3.42 3.18 -0.95
C GLU A 89 -3.38 2.80 -2.45
N ALA A 90 -4.42 2.12 -2.92
CA ALA A 90 -4.47 1.61 -4.29
C ALA A 90 -4.63 2.70 -5.37
N ALA A 91 -5.11 3.89 -5.01
CA ALA A 91 -5.51 4.92 -5.98
C ALA A 91 -4.33 5.39 -6.85
N LEU A 92 -3.12 5.50 -6.30
CA LEU A 92 -1.92 5.88 -7.06
C LEU A 92 -1.69 4.99 -8.29
N PHE A 93 -1.94 3.69 -8.14
CA PHE A 93 -1.70 2.71 -9.17
C PHE A 93 -2.87 2.62 -10.16
N LEU A 94 -4.10 2.84 -9.68
CA LEU A 94 -5.32 2.69 -10.48
C LEU A 94 -5.73 3.96 -11.25
N MET A 95 -5.35 5.15 -10.80
CA MET A 95 -5.87 6.43 -11.34
C MET A 95 -5.65 6.62 -12.85
N ASN A 96 -4.60 5.99 -13.39
CA ASN A 96 -4.18 6.11 -14.79
C ASN A 96 -4.48 4.87 -15.60
N HIS A 97 -5.01 3.81 -14.98
CA HIS A 97 -5.32 2.56 -15.66
C HIS A 97 -6.54 2.76 -16.58
N ASP A 98 -6.48 2.17 -17.76
CA ASP A 98 -7.49 2.34 -18.81
C ASP A 98 -8.89 1.90 -18.39
N ASP A 99 -9.01 1.01 -17.41
CA ASP A 99 -10.32 0.61 -16.87
C ASP A 99 -11.06 1.76 -16.15
N TYR A 100 -10.31 2.69 -15.55
CA TYR A 100 -10.86 3.72 -14.66
C TYR A 100 -10.72 5.14 -15.21
N ARG A 101 -9.73 5.38 -16.08
CA ARG A 101 -9.49 6.68 -16.70
C ARG A 101 -10.15 6.78 -18.08
N SER A 102 -10.67 7.97 -18.37
CA SER A 102 -11.15 8.38 -19.68
C SER A 102 -10.70 9.80 -19.99
N SER A 103 -11.01 10.29 -21.18
CA SER A 103 -10.75 11.68 -21.57
C SER A 103 -11.91 12.26 -22.36
N LEU A 104 -12.40 13.44 -21.97
CA LEU A 104 -13.36 14.18 -22.76
C LEU A 104 -12.62 14.89 -23.91
N PHE A 105 -13.06 14.62 -25.14
CA PHE A 105 -12.43 15.11 -26.39
C PHE A 105 -10.93 14.75 -26.54
N GLY A 106 -10.42 13.81 -25.76
CA GLY A 106 -9.00 13.46 -25.75
C GLY A 106 -8.12 14.43 -24.94
N LEU A 107 -8.66 15.52 -24.39
CA LEU A 107 -7.89 16.53 -23.67
C LEU A 107 -8.14 16.59 -22.15
N PHE A 108 -9.35 16.28 -21.69
CA PHE A 108 -9.71 16.49 -20.28
C PHE A 108 -9.87 15.15 -19.56
N PRO A 109 -8.89 14.74 -18.74
CA PRO A 109 -8.97 13.45 -18.05
C PRO A 109 -10.12 13.40 -17.06
N ARG A 110 -10.75 12.23 -16.95
CA ARG A 110 -11.89 11.97 -16.05
C ARG A 110 -11.87 10.54 -15.54
N VAL A 111 -12.31 10.35 -14.30
CA VAL A 111 -12.68 9.03 -13.79
C VAL A 111 -13.97 8.59 -14.47
N LYS A 112 -13.97 7.39 -15.07
CA LYS A 112 -15.09 6.84 -15.85
C LYS A 112 -16.34 6.63 -14.99
N ASN A 113 -16.17 6.02 -13.83
CA ASN A 113 -17.23 5.71 -12.89
C ASN A 113 -16.67 5.86 -11.48
N GLU A 114 -16.90 7.02 -10.88
CA GLU A 114 -16.36 7.35 -9.57
C GLU A 114 -16.80 6.37 -8.47
N ALA A 115 -18.05 5.92 -8.48
CA ALA A 115 -18.57 5.01 -7.46
C ALA A 115 -17.87 3.64 -7.50
N ASP A 116 -17.72 3.06 -8.70
CA ASP A 116 -17.00 1.78 -8.85
C ASP A 116 -15.50 1.97 -8.58
N TYR A 117 -14.91 3.09 -9.02
CA TYR A 117 -13.50 3.41 -8.76
C TYR A 117 -13.20 3.48 -7.26
N ARG A 118 -13.97 4.28 -6.50
CA ARG A 118 -13.80 4.40 -5.03
C ARG A 118 -14.00 3.05 -4.34
N ARG A 119 -14.91 2.21 -4.83
CA ARG A 119 -15.15 0.85 -4.30
C ARG A 119 -13.95 -0.06 -4.51
N VAL A 120 -13.39 -0.08 -5.73
CA VAL A 120 -12.18 -0.83 -6.05
C VAL A 120 -11.01 -0.37 -5.18
N VAL A 121 -10.78 0.95 -5.12
CA VAL A 121 -9.72 1.56 -4.31
C VAL A 121 -9.88 1.15 -2.85
N ARG A 122 -11.08 1.27 -2.29
CA ARG A 122 -11.36 0.90 -0.90
C ARG A 122 -11.01 -0.55 -0.60
N TYR A 123 -11.53 -1.52 -1.35
CA TYR A 123 -11.29 -2.94 -1.03
C TYR A 123 -9.82 -3.33 -1.10
N ILE A 124 -9.07 -2.80 -2.07
CA ILE A 124 -7.65 -3.09 -2.20
C ILE A 124 -6.84 -2.37 -1.10
N SER A 125 -7.23 -1.15 -0.75
CA SER A 125 -6.56 -0.37 0.31
C SER A 125 -6.83 -0.96 1.70
N ASP A 126 -8.07 -1.37 1.98
CA ASP A 126 -8.44 -2.09 3.20
C ASP A 126 -7.64 -3.40 3.29
N ALA A 127 -7.60 -4.23 2.23
CA ALA A 127 -6.81 -5.48 2.24
C ALA A 127 -5.31 -5.22 2.45
N THR A 128 -4.79 -4.09 2.01
CA THR A 128 -3.40 -3.67 2.24
C THR A 128 -3.19 -3.27 3.70
N LYS A 129 -4.01 -2.35 4.22
CA LYS A 129 -3.99 -1.93 5.64
C LYS A 129 -4.02 -3.12 6.59
N ILE A 130 -4.91 -4.09 6.34
CA ILE A 130 -5.06 -5.25 7.22
C ILE A 130 -3.74 -6.02 7.33
N ARG A 131 -3.08 -6.29 6.20
CA ARG A 131 -1.82 -7.07 6.16
C ARG A 131 -0.62 -6.30 6.70
N THR A 132 -0.59 -4.97 6.51
CA THR A 132 0.60 -4.16 6.82
C THR A 132 0.51 -3.43 8.16
N VAL A 133 -0.69 -3.30 8.73
CA VAL A 133 -0.94 -2.59 9.98
C VAL A 133 -1.65 -3.48 10.99
N ASP A 134 -2.90 -3.89 10.73
CA ASP A 134 -3.73 -4.57 11.73
C ASP A 134 -3.12 -5.91 12.18
N GLU A 135 -2.83 -6.81 11.23
CA GLU A 135 -2.31 -8.14 11.53
C GLU A 135 -0.95 -8.07 12.25
N ILE A 136 -0.06 -7.17 11.79
CA ILE A 136 1.25 -6.97 12.43
C ILE A 136 1.09 -6.43 13.85
N ALA A 137 0.23 -5.43 14.04
CA ALA A 137 -0.02 -4.83 15.34
C ALA A 137 -0.67 -5.85 16.31
N ASP A 138 -1.59 -6.67 15.83
CA ASP A 138 -2.23 -7.72 16.62
C ASP A 138 -1.22 -8.81 17.02
N TRP A 139 -0.39 -9.32 16.10
CA TRP A 139 0.66 -10.31 16.44
C TRP A 139 1.67 -9.78 17.46
N MET A 140 2.07 -8.51 17.33
CA MET A 140 2.95 -7.84 18.30
C MET A 140 2.28 -7.71 19.67
N LEU A 141 1.02 -7.27 19.71
CA LEU A 141 0.28 -7.10 20.95
C LEU A 141 0.05 -8.43 21.66
N GLU A 142 -0.33 -9.48 20.92
CA GLU A 142 -0.53 -10.85 21.43
C GLU A 142 0.78 -11.46 21.96
N SER A 143 1.92 -11.08 21.39
CA SER A 143 3.25 -11.49 21.86
C SER A 143 3.83 -10.63 22.98
N SER A 144 2.98 -9.80 23.62
CA SER A 144 3.31 -8.90 24.73
C SER A 144 4.21 -7.71 24.36
N HIS A 145 4.28 -7.34 23.07
CA HIS A 145 4.88 -6.09 22.63
C HIS A 145 3.81 -5.00 22.51
N ALA A 146 3.63 -4.20 23.56
CA ALA A 146 2.51 -3.25 23.66
C ALA A 146 2.82 -1.83 23.17
N ASP A 147 4.09 -1.47 22.95
CA ASP A 147 4.48 -0.12 22.48
C ASP A 147 4.34 0.03 20.96
N VAL A 148 3.14 -0.31 20.47
CA VAL A 148 2.75 -0.21 19.07
C VAL A 148 1.76 0.93 18.92
N PHE A 149 1.98 1.80 17.95
CA PHE A 149 1.08 2.90 17.59
C PHE A 149 0.69 2.74 16.12
N ALA A 150 -0.56 3.02 15.77
CA ALA A 150 -1.02 2.94 14.39
C ALA A 150 -1.67 4.25 13.95
N TYR A 151 -1.52 4.60 12.67
CA TYR A 151 -2.27 5.69 12.05
C TYR A 151 -2.88 5.29 10.71
N ARG A 152 -3.89 6.06 10.28
CA ARG A 152 -4.34 6.13 8.89
C ARG A 152 -4.35 7.57 8.40
N PHE A 153 -3.68 7.84 7.30
CA PHE A 153 -3.68 9.15 6.66
C PHE A 153 -4.89 9.28 5.73
N ASP A 154 -5.69 10.32 5.92
CA ASP A 154 -7.00 10.51 5.26
C ASP A 154 -7.08 11.79 4.42
N TRP A 155 -6.06 12.65 4.45
CA TRP A 155 -6.05 13.90 3.68
C TRP A 155 -6.22 13.67 2.17
N ASP A 156 -7.25 14.29 1.58
CA ASP A 156 -7.60 14.17 0.16
C ASP A 156 -7.94 15.49 -0.52
N GLU A 157 -7.62 16.64 0.09
CA GLU A 157 -7.97 17.97 -0.41
C GLU A 157 -7.05 18.45 -1.54
N GLN A 158 -6.72 17.56 -2.49
CA GLN A 158 -5.96 17.91 -3.69
C GLN A 158 -6.77 18.82 -4.63
N ARG A 159 -6.05 19.65 -5.38
CA ARG A 159 -6.59 20.57 -6.38
C ARG A 159 -7.19 19.83 -7.58
N THR A 160 -8.28 20.36 -8.12
CA THR A 160 -8.74 20.01 -9.47
C THR A 160 -7.81 20.61 -10.53
N ILE A 161 -7.31 19.79 -11.45
CA ILE A 161 -6.40 20.22 -12.53
C ILE A 161 -7.07 19.98 -13.88
N LEU A 162 -7.29 21.04 -14.67
CA LEU A 162 -7.94 20.93 -15.99
C LEU A 162 -9.29 20.18 -15.95
N GLY A 163 -10.07 20.37 -14.88
CA GLY A 163 -11.35 19.68 -14.67
C GLY A 163 -11.24 18.21 -14.26
N TYR A 164 -10.02 17.71 -14.03
CA TYR A 164 -9.78 16.41 -13.42
C TYR A 164 -9.71 16.57 -11.92
N ASP A 165 -10.68 15.95 -11.23
CA ASP A 165 -10.77 15.97 -9.78
C ASP A 165 -9.72 15.03 -9.19
N VAL A 166 -8.60 15.60 -8.75
CA VAL A 166 -7.49 14.83 -8.18
C VAL A 166 -7.86 14.30 -6.79
N SER A 167 -8.76 14.96 -6.05
CA SER A 167 -9.25 14.46 -4.76
C SER A 167 -9.92 13.09 -4.91
N VAL A 168 -10.70 12.93 -5.99
CA VAL A 168 -11.36 11.67 -6.32
C VAL A 168 -10.37 10.64 -6.87
N ALA A 169 -9.47 11.07 -7.76
CA ALA A 169 -8.62 10.16 -8.50
C ALA A 169 -7.38 9.70 -7.74
N LEU A 170 -6.84 10.52 -6.84
CA LEU A 170 -5.65 10.23 -6.05
C LEU A 170 -6.04 9.97 -4.59
N GLY A 171 -6.89 10.82 -4.01
CA GLY A 171 -7.30 10.71 -2.61
C GLY A 171 -6.11 10.68 -1.66
N ALA A 172 -6.25 9.99 -0.53
CA ALA A 172 -5.16 9.69 0.38
C ALA A 172 -4.38 8.45 -0.13
N ALA A 173 -3.75 8.59 -1.29
CA ALA A 173 -3.04 7.50 -1.96
C ALA A 173 -1.70 7.15 -1.34
N HIS A 174 -1.14 6.01 -1.75
CA HIS A 174 0.20 5.56 -1.37
C HIS A 174 1.27 6.67 -1.48
N GLY A 175 1.98 6.93 -0.38
CA GLY A 175 3.11 7.86 -0.31
C GLY A 175 2.77 9.35 -0.26
N ILE A 176 1.48 9.73 -0.28
CA ILE A 176 1.04 11.13 -0.23
C ILE A 176 1.26 11.77 1.16
N GLU A 177 1.37 10.98 2.21
CA GLU A 177 1.66 11.39 3.58
C GLU A 177 3.14 11.77 3.77
N VAL A 178 4.05 11.24 2.95
CA VAL A 178 5.50 11.44 3.10
C VAL A 178 5.88 12.92 3.10
N PRO A 179 5.42 13.78 2.16
CA PRO A 179 5.61 15.22 2.23
C PRO A 179 5.17 15.88 3.55
N PHE A 180 4.10 15.39 4.18
CA PHE A 180 3.61 15.92 5.45
C PHE A 180 4.53 15.56 6.61
N VAL A 181 5.07 14.34 6.62
CA VAL A 181 6.05 13.88 7.62
C VAL A 181 7.35 14.68 7.55
N PHE A 182 7.79 15.05 6.34
CA PHE A 182 9.03 15.81 6.14
C PHE A 182 8.85 17.33 6.15
N GLY A 183 7.62 17.83 6.08
CA GLY A 183 7.34 19.26 5.90
C GLY A 183 7.86 19.81 4.57
N SER A 184 7.99 18.95 3.55
CA SER A 184 8.61 19.28 2.27
C SER A 184 7.79 18.74 1.11
N PHE A 185 7.12 19.66 0.40
CA PHE A 185 6.18 19.31 -0.66
C PHE A 185 6.80 19.33 -2.06
N ASP A 186 8.07 19.72 -2.18
CA ASP A 186 8.80 19.75 -3.45
C ASP A 186 9.47 18.40 -3.78
N MET A 187 9.34 17.38 -2.91
CA MET A 187 9.99 16.07 -3.07
C MET A 187 9.51 15.27 -4.28
N PHE A 188 8.26 15.48 -4.72
CA PHE A 188 7.66 14.77 -5.84
C PHE A 188 6.97 15.77 -6.78
N PRO A 189 7.69 16.37 -7.76
CA PRO A 189 7.18 17.48 -8.56
C PRO A 189 5.81 17.26 -9.23
N PRO A 190 5.43 16.05 -9.69
CA PRO A 190 4.08 15.81 -10.19
C PRO A 190 2.99 15.92 -9.11
N LEU A 191 3.28 15.48 -7.88
CA LEU A 191 2.38 15.56 -6.72
C LEU A 191 2.36 16.97 -6.11
N THR A 192 3.48 17.69 -6.13
CA THR A 192 3.57 19.08 -5.64
C THR A 192 2.49 19.99 -6.26
N ARG A 193 2.14 19.77 -7.53
CA ARG A 193 1.13 20.57 -8.24
C ARG A 193 -0.30 20.28 -7.82
N THR A 194 -0.55 19.12 -7.22
CA THR A 194 -1.89 18.72 -6.76
C THR A 194 -2.17 19.21 -5.36
N VAL A 195 -1.14 19.51 -4.56
CA VAL A 195 -1.29 20.00 -3.19
C VAL A 195 -1.73 21.48 -3.18
N PRO A 196 -2.70 21.88 -2.32
CA PRO A 196 -3.17 23.26 -2.22
C PRO A 196 -2.13 24.23 -1.63
N MET A 197 -1.15 23.78 -0.85
CA MET A 197 -0.16 24.64 -0.20
C MET A 197 -0.82 25.76 0.63
N ASP A 198 -1.87 25.39 1.36
CA ASP A 198 -2.67 26.29 2.17
C ASP A 198 -2.45 26.08 3.67
N GLU A 199 -3.11 26.90 4.48
CA GLU A 199 -2.94 26.87 5.93
C GLU A 199 -3.43 25.55 6.56
N PRO A 200 -4.62 24.98 6.23
CA PRO A 200 -5.05 23.68 6.76
C PRO A 200 -4.04 22.57 6.48
N GLN A 201 -3.55 22.47 5.24
CA GLN A 201 -2.56 21.48 4.86
C GLN A 201 -1.24 21.67 5.63
N SER A 202 -0.77 22.92 5.74
CA SER A 202 0.47 23.24 6.47
C SER A 202 0.37 22.94 7.97
N ARG A 203 -0.78 23.20 8.60
CA ARG A 203 -1.03 22.86 10.01
C ARG A 203 -1.00 21.35 10.23
N LEU A 204 -1.72 20.58 9.40
CA LEU A 204 -1.69 19.12 9.47
C LEU A 204 -0.26 18.58 9.37
N SER A 205 0.55 19.10 8.44
CA SER A 205 1.96 18.71 8.33
C SER A 205 2.76 19.04 9.60
N ALA A 206 2.57 20.22 10.18
CA ALA A 206 3.23 20.60 11.42
C ALA A 206 2.85 19.68 12.60
N ASP A 207 1.59 19.26 12.69
CA ASP A 207 1.11 18.35 13.74
C ASP A 207 1.67 16.93 13.57
N ILE A 208 1.67 16.41 12.34
CA ILE A 208 2.31 15.13 11.98
C ILE A 208 3.79 15.16 12.37
N MET A 209 4.54 16.19 11.94
CA MET A 209 5.95 16.35 12.32
C MET A 209 6.14 16.37 13.83
N SER A 210 5.22 17.00 14.56
CA SER A 210 5.27 17.10 16.03
C SER A 210 5.11 15.74 16.70
N TYR A 211 4.19 14.89 16.23
CA TYR A 211 4.06 13.50 16.71
C TYR A 211 5.30 12.66 16.42
N TRP A 212 5.84 12.72 15.19
CA TRP A 212 7.02 11.95 14.82
C TRP A 212 8.26 12.39 15.61
N ALA A 213 8.44 13.69 15.85
CA ALA A 213 9.54 14.21 16.65
C ALA A 213 9.44 13.76 18.11
N GLU A 214 8.24 13.79 18.69
CA GLU A 214 8.02 13.37 20.09
C GLU A 214 8.21 11.86 20.27
N PHE A 215 7.74 11.06 19.31
CA PHE A 215 8.00 9.63 19.26
C PHE A 215 9.49 9.32 19.14
N ALA A 216 10.22 9.99 18.24
CA ALA A 216 11.66 9.79 18.10
C ALA A 216 12.44 10.16 19.38
N ARG A 217 11.94 11.13 20.15
CA ARG A 217 12.55 11.61 21.40
C ARG A 217 12.31 10.65 22.58
N SER A 218 11.14 10.03 22.65
CA SER A 218 10.66 9.37 23.87
C SER A 218 10.13 7.94 23.71
N GLY A 219 9.87 7.50 22.48
CA GLY A 219 9.16 6.26 22.17
C GLY A 219 7.63 6.35 22.31
N ASP A 220 7.08 7.50 22.69
CA ASP A 220 5.64 7.74 22.84
C ASP A 220 5.27 9.05 22.11
N PRO A 221 4.36 9.03 21.11
CA PRO A 221 3.96 10.24 20.39
C PRO A 221 3.12 11.20 21.24
N GLY A 222 2.44 10.72 22.30
CA GLY A 222 1.63 11.54 23.21
C GLY A 222 0.65 12.46 22.48
N THR A 223 0.81 13.77 22.68
CA THR A 223 0.07 14.84 21.97
C THR A 223 0.94 15.61 20.97
N GLY A 224 2.03 15.00 20.50
CA GLY A 224 3.03 15.63 19.64
C GLY A 224 3.90 16.67 20.36
N GLY A 225 4.04 16.54 21.68
CA GLY A 225 4.88 17.37 22.54
C GLY A 225 4.38 18.80 22.82
N ARG A 226 3.40 19.31 22.05
CA ARG A 226 2.84 20.66 22.20
C ARG A 226 1.59 20.74 23.08
N GLY A 227 0.91 19.62 23.30
CA GLY A 227 -0.31 19.58 24.14
C GLY A 227 -1.59 20.05 23.45
N GLU A 228 -1.54 20.37 22.16
CA GLU A 228 -2.68 20.88 21.37
C GLU A 228 -3.39 19.77 20.59
N ASN A 229 -2.69 18.67 20.30
CA ASN A 229 -3.22 17.56 19.53
C ASN A 229 -3.85 16.47 20.42
N PRO A 230 -4.76 15.64 19.88
CA PRO A 230 -5.29 14.49 20.59
C PRO A 230 -4.18 13.56 21.10
N VAL A 231 -4.47 12.83 22.17
CA VAL A 231 -3.54 11.79 22.64
C VAL A 231 -3.55 10.63 21.64
N TRP A 232 -2.40 10.31 21.06
CA TRP A 232 -2.22 9.14 20.22
C TRP A 232 -2.02 7.91 21.09
N ASN A 233 -3.08 7.15 21.29
CA ASN A 233 -3.06 5.95 22.12
C ASN A 233 -2.34 4.79 21.42
N ARG A 234 -1.76 3.89 22.23
CA ARG A 234 -1.21 2.62 21.76
C ARG A 234 -2.31 1.75 21.14
N TRP A 235 -1.90 0.89 20.22
CA TRP A 235 -2.73 -0.21 19.72
C TRP A 235 -3.19 -1.07 20.90
N ALA A 236 -4.48 -1.37 20.94
CA ALA A 236 -5.11 -2.18 21.97
C ALA A 236 -6.00 -3.25 21.31
N HIS A 237 -6.53 -4.23 22.04
CA HIS A 237 -7.43 -5.25 21.48
C HIS A 237 -8.82 -4.71 21.09
N SER A 238 -9.21 -3.55 21.63
CA SER A 238 -10.52 -2.94 21.42
C SER A 238 -10.47 -1.44 21.74
N GLY A 239 -11.50 -0.70 21.30
CA GLY A 239 -11.58 0.75 21.47
C GLY A 239 -10.89 1.49 20.33
N THR A 240 -10.61 2.78 20.48
CA THR A 240 -9.95 3.54 19.42
C THR A 240 -8.48 3.12 19.28
N ARG A 241 -8.14 2.38 18.22
CA ARG A 241 -6.86 1.66 18.06
C ARG A 241 -5.85 2.42 17.20
N LEU A 242 -6.31 3.35 16.35
CA LEU A 242 -5.45 4.11 15.45
C LEU A 242 -5.80 5.59 15.39
N LEU A 243 -4.81 6.41 15.05
CA LEU A 243 -4.96 7.84 14.83
C LEU A 243 -5.29 8.12 13.36
N ILE A 244 -6.40 8.79 13.09
CA ILE A 244 -6.67 9.41 11.78
C ILE A 244 -5.89 10.71 11.70
N LEU A 245 -5.17 10.90 10.60
CA LEU A 245 -4.46 12.13 10.27
C LEU A 245 -5.16 12.81 9.11
N ASP A 246 -5.87 13.90 9.42
CA ASP A 246 -6.64 14.66 8.43
C ASP A 246 -6.75 16.14 8.85
N THR A 247 -7.10 17.00 7.91
CA THR A 247 -7.38 18.41 8.21
C THR A 247 -8.66 18.54 9.03
N GLU A 248 -8.86 19.70 9.68
CA GLU A 248 -10.12 20.04 10.37
C GLU A 248 -11.36 19.85 9.47
N SER A 249 -11.27 20.16 8.17
CA SER A 249 -12.39 19.95 7.24
C SER A 249 -12.68 18.47 6.95
N GLY A 250 -11.65 17.61 7.01
CA GLY A 250 -11.77 16.15 6.93
C GLY A 250 -12.13 15.48 8.28
N GLY A 251 -12.46 16.27 9.30
CA GLY A 251 -12.81 15.77 10.63
C GLY A 251 -11.66 15.74 11.62
N GLY A 252 -10.53 16.35 11.26
CA GLY A 252 -9.37 16.58 12.13
C GLY A 252 -8.59 15.33 12.49
N ILE A 253 -7.48 15.56 13.19
CA ILE A 253 -6.74 14.49 13.85
C ILE A 253 -7.63 13.91 14.95
N ARG A 254 -7.78 12.58 14.98
CA ARG A 254 -8.65 11.92 15.96
C ARG A 254 -8.31 10.45 16.12
N MET A 255 -8.58 9.90 17.29
CA MET A 255 -8.50 8.46 17.52
C MET A 255 -9.78 7.78 17.04
N GLU A 256 -9.66 6.68 16.31
CA GLU A 256 -10.79 5.93 15.75
C GLU A 256 -10.63 4.41 15.95
N ASP A 257 -11.75 3.70 15.98
CA ASP A 257 -11.80 2.24 15.99
C ASP A 257 -12.05 1.72 14.57
N VAL A 258 -11.03 1.83 13.72
CA VAL A 258 -11.07 1.31 12.34
C VAL A 258 -10.25 0.02 12.29
N HIS A 259 -10.90 -1.07 12.67
CA HIS A 259 -10.38 -2.42 12.51
C HIS A 259 -11.30 -3.22 11.60
N VAL A 260 -10.72 -3.83 10.58
CA VAL A 260 -11.41 -4.72 9.65
C VAL A 260 -10.56 -5.98 9.60
N ASP A 261 -11.16 -7.15 9.77
CA ASP A 261 -10.43 -8.41 9.57
C ASP A 261 -10.62 -8.90 8.13
N GLN A 262 -9.69 -9.72 7.64
CA GLN A 262 -9.74 -10.20 6.26
C GLN A 262 -11.02 -10.98 5.93
N ALA A 263 -11.55 -11.76 6.89
CA ALA A 263 -12.72 -12.59 6.64
C ALA A 263 -13.97 -11.72 6.43
N SER A 264 -14.10 -10.65 7.21
CA SER A 264 -15.15 -9.66 7.09
C SER A 264 -15.03 -8.88 5.76
N LEU A 265 -13.80 -8.48 5.37
CA LEU A 265 -13.54 -7.80 4.11
C LEU A 265 -13.86 -8.68 2.91
N ARG A 266 -13.43 -9.96 2.93
CA ARG A 266 -13.72 -10.94 1.89
C ARG A 266 -15.21 -11.16 1.72
N LYS A 267 -15.93 -11.37 2.83
CA LYS A 267 -17.38 -11.53 2.82
C LYS A 267 -18.09 -10.28 2.29
N ALA A 268 -17.64 -9.09 2.71
CA ALA A 268 -18.17 -7.83 2.22
C ALA A 268 -17.96 -7.71 0.70
N LEU A 269 -16.74 -7.96 0.21
CA LEU A 269 -16.45 -7.91 -1.22
C LEU A 269 -17.27 -8.95 -2.00
N ALA A 270 -17.31 -10.20 -1.55
CA ALA A 270 -18.03 -11.27 -2.24
C ALA A 270 -19.54 -11.00 -2.36
N SER A 271 -20.13 -10.33 -1.37
CA SER A 271 -21.56 -9.98 -1.34
C SER A 271 -21.89 -8.60 -1.91
N ASP A 272 -20.90 -7.84 -2.36
CA ASP A 272 -21.11 -6.50 -2.91
C ASP A 272 -21.74 -6.59 -4.32
N SER A 273 -23.03 -6.26 -4.40
CA SER A 273 -23.80 -6.25 -5.65
C SER A 273 -23.84 -4.89 -6.35
N ASP A 274 -23.14 -3.88 -5.82
CA ASP A 274 -23.19 -2.52 -6.37
C ASP A 274 -22.18 -2.29 -7.51
N PHE A 275 -21.24 -3.21 -7.73
CA PHE A 275 -20.34 -3.15 -8.88
C PHE A 275 -21.13 -3.18 -10.19
N LYS A 276 -20.99 -2.14 -11.03
CA LYS A 276 -21.72 -2.11 -12.31
C LYS A 276 -21.21 -3.13 -13.32
N ARG A 277 -19.91 -3.45 -13.30
CA ARG A 277 -19.31 -4.46 -14.18
C ARG A 277 -18.82 -5.65 -13.38
N LYS A 278 -19.25 -6.84 -13.79
CA LYS A 278 -18.79 -8.08 -13.16
C LYS A 278 -17.27 -8.25 -13.20
N GLN A 279 -16.66 -7.83 -14.31
CA GLN A 279 -15.21 -7.83 -14.47
C GLN A 279 -14.48 -7.03 -13.38
N GLU A 280 -15.01 -5.87 -12.96
CA GLU A 280 -14.39 -5.05 -11.90
C GLU A 280 -14.50 -5.73 -10.55
N HIS A 281 -15.66 -6.33 -10.24
CA HIS A 281 -15.85 -7.11 -9.02
C HIS A 281 -14.85 -8.26 -8.92
N CYS A 282 -14.72 -9.05 -9.99
CA CYS A 282 -13.80 -10.19 -10.04
C CYS A 282 -12.33 -9.75 -9.99
N LYS A 283 -11.95 -8.71 -10.75
CA LYS A 283 -10.60 -8.13 -10.67
C LYS A 283 -10.26 -7.63 -9.26
N THR A 284 -11.20 -6.96 -8.59
CA THR A 284 -11.00 -6.46 -7.23
C THR A 284 -10.75 -7.61 -6.25
N TYR A 285 -11.50 -8.71 -6.36
CA TYR A 285 -11.30 -9.89 -5.52
C TYR A 285 -9.91 -10.50 -5.71
N VAL A 286 -9.46 -10.60 -6.97
CA VAL A 286 -8.09 -11.07 -7.28
C VAL A 286 -7.04 -10.09 -6.72
N LEU A 287 -7.19 -8.79 -6.92
CA LEU A 287 -6.22 -7.79 -6.46
C LEU A 287 -6.14 -7.69 -4.92
N ALA A 288 -7.26 -7.88 -4.23
CA ALA A 288 -7.31 -7.84 -2.77
C ALA A 288 -6.66 -9.09 -2.15
N PHE A 289 -6.94 -10.29 -2.68
CA PHE A 289 -6.64 -11.54 -1.97
C PHE A 289 -5.66 -12.48 -2.67
N ARG A 290 -5.35 -12.33 -3.97
CA ARG A 290 -4.47 -13.29 -4.66
C ARG A 290 -3.09 -13.36 -4.00
N GLY A 291 -2.60 -14.59 -3.84
CA GLY A 291 -1.31 -14.87 -3.20
C GLY A 291 -1.36 -14.80 -1.67
N THR A 292 -2.54 -14.61 -1.09
CA THR A 292 -2.80 -14.68 0.35
C THR A 292 -3.61 -15.93 0.69
N PRO A 293 -3.57 -16.42 1.94
CA PRO A 293 -4.43 -17.51 2.41
C PRO A 293 -5.94 -17.25 2.24
N GLU A 294 -6.35 -15.99 2.10
CA GLU A 294 -7.75 -15.57 2.05
C GLU A 294 -8.38 -15.66 0.65
N PHE A 295 -7.58 -15.95 -0.38
CA PHE A 295 -8.12 -16.22 -1.71
C PHE A 295 -8.87 -17.56 -1.75
N ASP A 296 -10.21 -17.51 -1.64
CA ASP A 296 -11.07 -18.68 -1.85
C ASP A 296 -11.49 -18.79 -3.34
N SER A 297 -10.92 -19.77 -4.06
CA SER A 297 -11.25 -20.03 -5.46
C SER A 297 -12.67 -20.55 -5.66
N GLY A 298 -13.20 -21.33 -4.72
CA GLY A 298 -14.58 -21.80 -4.78
C GLY A 298 -15.58 -20.67 -4.57
N GLU A 299 -15.28 -19.71 -3.70
CA GLU A 299 -16.07 -18.49 -3.58
C GLU A 299 -16.00 -17.63 -4.83
N TYR A 300 -14.79 -17.44 -5.36
CA TYR A 300 -14.58 -16.73 -6.63
C TYR A 300 -15.44 -17.31 -7.76
N GLU A 301 -15.51 -18.63 -7.88
CA GLU A 301 -16.41 -19.30 -8.83
C GLU A 301 -17.89 -19.08 -8.49
N ARG A 302 -18.29 -19.25 -7.22
CA ARG A 302 -19.69 -19.08 -6.77
C ARG A 302 -20.23 -17.67 -6.97
N ILE A 303 -19.39 -16.65 -6.83
CA ILE A 303 -19.80 -15.27 -7.13
C ILE A 303 -19.88 -15.03 -8.64
N GLY A 304 -19.58 -15.99 -9.50
CA GLY A 304 -19.69 -15.86 -10.96
C GLY A 304 -18.45 -15.25 -11.61
N CYS A 305 -17.27 -15.48 -11.02
CA CYS A 305 -16.01 -14.98 -11.56
C CYS A 305 -15.18 -16.02 -12.35
N ALA A 306 -15.71 -17.22 -12.57
CA ALA A 306 -15.00 -18.33 -13.22
C ALA A 306 -14.46 -17.99 -14.63
N GLU A 307 -15.12 -17.10 -15.36
CA GLU A 307 -14.72 -16.68 -16.71
C GLU A 307 -13.63 -15.60 -16.72
N PHE A 308 -13.31 -15.01 -15.55
CA PHE A 308 -12.33 -13.93 -15.45
C PHE A 308 -10.96 -14.46 -15.00
N PRO A 309 -9.89 -14.13 -15.72
CA PRO A 309 -8.57 -14.65 -15.43
C PRO A 309 -8.09 -14.21 -14.05
N VAL A 310 -7.52 -15.15 -13.30
CA VAL A 310 -6.81 -14.88 -12.05
C VAL A 310 -5.41 -14.31 -12.33
N GLU A 311 -4.84 -14.61 -13.51
CA GLU A 311 -3.57 -14.04 -13.99
C GLU A 311 -3.60 -13.73 -15.51
N PRO A 312 -2.94 -12.65 -15.97
CA PRO A 312 -2.34 -11.57 -15.19
C PRO A 312 -3.36 -10.45 -14.92
N VAL A 313 -3.69 -10.22 -13.64
CA VAL A 313 -4.37 -8.99 -13.21
C VAL A 313 -3.31 -8.11 -12.58
N SER A 314 -3.04 -6.96 -13.19
CA SER A 314 -2.05 -5.98 -12.73
C SER A 314 -2.79 -4.73 -12.24
N MET A 315 -2.29 -4.10 -11.17
CA MET A 315 -2.68 -2.73 -10.80
C MET A 315 -2.00 -1.68 -11.70
N PHE A 316 -1.04 -2.11 -12.51
CA PHE A 316 -0.20 -1.33 -13.39
C PHE A 316 -0.50 -1.58 -14.86
#